data_AF-A0A5P2B7A4-F1
#
_entry.id   AF-A0A5P2B7A4-F1
#
_cell.length_a   1.000
_cell.length_b   1.000
_cell.length_c   1.000
_cell.angle_alpha   90.00
_cell.angle_beta   90.00
_cell.angle_gamma   90.00
#
_symmetry.space_group_name_H-M   'P 1'
#
loop_
_entity.id
_entity.type
_entity.pdbx_description
1 polymer ?
#
loop_
_entity_poly.entity_id
_entity_poly.type
_entity_poly.pdbx_seq_one_letter_code
_entity_poly.pdbx_strand_id
1 'polypeptide(L)'
;MPQLLVQIGGETLPLRSCHWVLFGPNGCAYASEYGDGATGPEEAHRNFTPRQRDRDRETRQGYHVELLSKKQWRKQAGPCFYRTCTHTPVQQEVVSR
;
A
#
# COMPACT_ATOMS: atom_id res chain seq x y z
N MET A 1 23.99 6.46 6.33
CA MET A 1 23.35 5.99 5.07
C MET A 1 22.76 7.21 4.37
N PRO A 2 22.85 7.31 3.04
CA PRO A 2 22.25 8.42 2.29
C PRO A 2 20.73 8.42 2.44
N GLN A 3 20.14 9.61 2.48
CA GLN A 3 18.69 9.78 2.56
C GLN A 3 18.09 9.74 1.17
N LEU A 4 17.26 8.73 0.87
CA LEU A 4 16.49 8.68 -0.37
C LEU A 4 15.35 9.71 -0.31
N LEU A 5 15.19 10.47 -1.39
CA LEU A 5 14.15 11.48 -1.57
C LEU A 5 13.21 11.06 -2.70
N VAL A 6 11.94 11.40 -2.58
CA VAL A 6 10.90 11.15 -3.59
C VAL A 6 10.11 12.41 -3.87
N GLN A 7 9.57 12.53 -5.07
CA GLN A 7 8.63 13.59 -5.42
C GLN A 7 7.20 13.06 -5.37
N ILE A 8 6.35 13.67 -4.54
CA ILE A 8 4.93 13.31 -4.39
C ILE A 8 4.12 14.59 -4.41
N GLY A 9 3.21 14.74 -5.37
CA GLY A 9 2.33 15.91 -5.45
C GLY A 9 3.05 17.26 -5.53
N GLY A 10 4.24 17.30 -6.14
CA GLY A 10 5.08 18.50 -6.24
C GLY A 10 5.98 18.78 -5.02
N GLU A 11 5.86 17.98 -3.95
CA GLU A 11 6.73 18.09 -2.77
C GLU A 11 7.87 17.07 -2.83
N THR A 12 9.08 17.48 -2.44
CA THR A 12 10.21 16.56 -2.24
C THR A 12 10.24 16.10 -0.79
N LEU A 13 10.07 14.81 -0.56
CA LEU A 13 9.96 14.22 0.78
C LEU A 13 11.01 13.13 0.99
N PRO A 14 11.52 12.96 2.22
CA PRO A 14 12.28 11.76 2.57
C PRO A 14 11.44 10.51 2.39
N LEU A 15 11.98 9.51 1.68
CA LEU A 15 11.29 8.23 1.45
C LEU A 15 10.86 7.57 2.77
N ARG A 16 11.73 7.58 3.80
CA ARG A 16 11.44 7.08 5.16
C ARG A 16 10.25 7.76 5.87
N SER A 17 9.79 8.91 5.38
CA SER A 17 8.63 9.63 5.91
C SER A 17 7.33 9.38 5.15
N CYS A 18 7.43 8.63 4.05
CA CYS A 18 6.32 8.16 3.23
C CYS A 18 5.94 6.73 3.61
N HIS A 19 4.86 6.24 3.00
CA HIS A 19 4.29 4.93 3.28
C HIS A 19 3.91 4.26 1.97
N TRP A 20 4.41 3.04 1.76
CA TRP A 20 3.85 2.15 0.75
C TRP A 20 2.53 1.62 1.26
N VAL A 21 1.53 1.54 0.38
CA VAL A 21 0.20 1.03 0.70
C VAL A 21 -0.28 0.12 -0.43
N LEU A 22 -0.80 -1.06 -0.07
CA LEU A 22 -1.52 -1.93 -0.98
C LEU A 22 -3.01 -1.60 -0.90
N PHE A 23 -3.57 -1.09 -2.01
CA PHE A 23 -5.00 -0.87 -2.16
C PHE A 23 -5.64 -2.01 -2.92
N GLY A 24 -6.82 -2.43 -2.48
CA GLY A 24 -7.66 -3.37 -3.22
C GLY A 24 -8.65 -2.65 -4.16
N PRO A 25 -9.36 -3.41 -5.01
CA PRO A 25 -10.29 -2.86 -6.00
C PRO A 25 -11.49 -2.13 -5.40
N ASN A 26 -11.76 -2.31 -4.10
CA ASN A 26 -12.80 -1.60 -3.37
C ASN A 26 -12.34 -0.27 -2.74
N GLY A 27 -11.08 0.11 -2.95
CA GLY A 27 -10.48 1.30 -2.33
C GLY A 27 -10.01 1.11 -0.89
N CYS A 28 -10.17 -0.07 -0.28
CA CYS A 28 -9.58 -0.34 1.03
C CYS A 28 -8.06 -0.46 0.93
N ALA A 29 -7.35 0.09 1.92
CA ALA A 29 -5.96 -0.24 2.17
C ALA A 29 -5.89 -1.55 2.96
N TYR A 30 -5.13 -2.52 2.44
CA TYR A 30 -4.98 -3.86 3.01
C TYR A 30 -3.64 -4.07 3.72
N ALA A 31 -2.59 -3.38 3.26
CA ALA A 31 -1.27 -3.43 3.86
C ALA A 31 -0.57 -2.08 3.76
N SER A 32 0.33 -1.80 4.70
CA SER A 32 1.16 -0.60 4.66
C SER A 32 2.50 -0.83 5.35
N GLU A 33 3.56 -0.26 4.79
CA GLU A 33 4.90 -0.24 5.39
C GLU A 33 5.52 1.15 5.23
N TYR A 34 6.61 1.41 5.98
CA TYR A 34 7.38 2.64 5.80
C TYR A 34 8.08 2.64 4.45
N GLY A 35 8.25 3.84 3.87
CA GLY A 35 8.79 3.97 2.52
C GLY A 35 10.20 3.42 2.36
N ASP A 36 11.00 3.33 3.42
CA ASP A 36 12.35 2.74 3.37
C ASP A 36 12.38 1.20 3.40
N GLY A 37 11.22 0.54 3.47
CA GLY A 37 11.09 -0.91 3.29
C GLY A 37 11.23 -1.37 1.84
N ALA A 38 11.09 -0.46 0.87
CA ALA A 38 11.18 -0.75 -0.56
C ALA A 38 11.56 0.48 -1.37
N THR A 39 12.33 0.28 -2.44
CA THR A 39 12.76 1.34 -3.35
C THR A 39 11.76 1.63 -4.48
N GLY A 40 10.76 0.76 -4.65
CA GLY A 40 9.72 0.89 -5.68
C GLY A 40 8.49 0.03 -5.42
N PRO A 41 7.41 0.22 -6.22
CA PRO A 41 6.13 -0.43 -5.98
C PRO A 41 6.16 -1.96 -6.12
N GLU A 42 7.00 -2.50 -7.02
CA GLU A 42 7.14 -3.96 -7.20
C GLU A 42 7.79 -4.64 -5.99
N GLU A 43 8.79 -3.99 -5.39
CA GLU A 43 9.46 -4.45 -4.18
C GLU A 43 8.51 -4.37 -2.98
N ALA A 44 7.78 -3.26 -2.84
CA ALA A 44 6.75 -3.11 -1.81
C ALA A 44 5.63 -4.17 -1.96
N HIS A 45 5.17 -4.45 -3.18
CA HIS A 45 4.17 -5.51 -3.41
C HIS A 45 4.71 -6.89 -3.03
N ARG A 46 5.99 -7.15 -3.25
CA ARG A 46 6.67 -8.37 -2.81
C ARG A 46 6.74 -8.47 -1.28
N ASN A 47 6.96 -7.36 -0.60
CA ASN A 47 6.95 -7.32 0.87
C ASN A 47 5.57 -7.66 1.43
N PHE A 48 4.49 -7.11 0.85
CA PHE A 48 3.12 -7.39 1.28
C PHE A 48 2.67 -8.82 0.92
N THR A 49 3.01 -9.27 -0.28
CA THR A 49 2.56 -10.53 -0.85
C THR A 49 3.79 -11.29 -1.40
N PRO A 50 4.49 -12.09 -0.57
CA PRO A 50 5.79 -12.69 -0.94
C PRO A 50 5.72 -13.67 -2.11
N ARG A 51 4.60 -14.36 -2.28
CA ARG A 51 4.42 -15.37 -3.33
C ARG A 51 4.02 -14.72 -4.65
N GLN A 52 4.77 -15.03 -5.72
CA GLN A 52 4.49 -14.49 -7.07
C GLN A 52 3.08 -14.81 -7.55
N ARG A 53 2.62 -16.06 -7.37
CA ARG A 53 1.26 -16.48 -7.75
C ARG A 53 0.16 -15.63 -7.11
N ASP A 54 0.36 -15.21 -5.85
CA ASP A 54 -0.62 -14.41 -5.14
C ASP A 54 -0.61 -12.96 -5.63
N ARG A 55 0.58 -12.39 -5.90
CA ARG A 55 0.71 -11.07 -6.54
C ARG A 55 0.07 -11.03 -7.93
N ASP A 56 0.31 -12.04 -8.76
CA ASP A 56 -0.28 -12.11 -10.10
C ASP A 56 -1.81 -12.16 -10.04
N ARG A 57 -2.36 -12.85 -9.03
CA ARG A 57 -3.80 -12.86 -8.76
C ARG A 57 -4.28 -11.49 -8.30
N GLU A 58 -3.60 -10.85 -7.37
CA GLU A 58 -3.93 -9.51 -6.86
C GLU A 58 -3.93 -8.46 -7.99
N THR A 59 -2.91 -8.46 -8.86
CA THR A 59 -2.86 -7.58 -10.02
C THR A 59 -4.06 -7.79 -10.95
N ARG A 60 -4.44 -9.05 -11.22
CA ARG A 60 -5.65 -9.37 -12.02
C ARG A 60 -6.95 -8.95 -11.34
N GLN A 61 -6.97 -8.92 -10.00
CA GLN A 61 -8.12 -8.50 -9.21
C GLN A 61 -8.18 -6.97 -9.02
N GLY A 62 -7.23 -6.20 -9.54
CA GLY A 62 -7.21 -4.73 -9.46
C GLY A 62 -6.56 -4.18 -8.19
N TYR A 63 -5.80 -4.99 -7.47
CA TYR A 63 -4.93 -4.48 -6.40
C TYR A 63 -3.77 -3.69 -7.01
N HIS A 64 -3.35 -2.63 -6.31
CA HIS A 64 -2.20 -1.82 -6.72
C HIS A 64 -1.47 -1.27 -5.50
N VAL A 65 -0.18 -1.01 -5.66
CA VAL A 65 0.67 -0.40 -4.65
C VAL A 65 0.89 1.07 -4.99
N GLU A 66 0.73 1.94 -3.99
CA GLU A 66 0.98 3.38 -4.11
C GLU A 66 1.88 3.88 -2.98
N LEU A 67 2.75 4.85 -3.28
CA LEU A 67 3.53 5.57 -2.28
C LEU A 67 2.80 6.84 -1.86
N LEU A 68 2.48 6.94 -0.58
CA LEU A 68 1.80 8.09 -0.01
C LEU A 68 2.73 8.88 0.91
N SER A 69 2.65 10.21 0.86
CA SER A 69 3.14 11.04 1.96
C SER A 69 2.39 10.71 3.25
N LYS A 70 2.97 10.99 4.43
CA LYS A 70 2.28 10.80 5.72
C LYS A 70 0.90 11.48 5.78
N LYS A 71 0.76 12.67 5.16
CA LYS A 71 -0.51 13.41 5.08
C LYS A 71 -1.54 12.66 4.24
N GLN A 72 -1.15 12.19 3.05
CA GLN A 72 -2.02 11.38 2.19
C GLN A 72 -2.39 10.07 2.87
N TRP A 73 -1.42 9.37 3.48
CA TRP A 73 -1.66 8.13 4.22
C TRP A 73 -2.74 8.30 5.28
N ARG A 74 -2.64 9.33 6.13
CA ARG A 74 -3.64 9.61 7.18
C ARG A 74 -5.05 9.83 6.62
N LYS A 75 -5.15 10.41 5.42
CA LYS A 75 -6.43 10.71 4.78
C LYS A 75 -7.02 9.51 4.02
N GLN A 76 -6.18 8.79 3.29
CA GLN A 76 -6.61 7.77 2.32
C GLN A 76 -6.55 6.35 2.89
N ALA A 77 -5.45 5.98 3.54
CA ALA A 77 -5.21 4.62 4.02
C ALA A 77 -5.57 4.44 5.49
N GLY A 78 -5.25 5.44 6.33
CA GLY A 78 -5.47 5.44 7.77
C GLY A 78 -6.87 4.99 8.19
N PRO A 79 -7.96 5.52 7.59
CA PRO A 79 -9.31 5.10 7.95
C PRO A 79 -9.56 3.60 7.80
N CYS A 80 -8.90 2.93 6.84
CA CYS A 80 -9.05 1.49 6.65
C CYS A 80 -8.43 0.71 7.82
N PHE A 81 -7.22 1.09 8.25
CA PHE A 81 -6.54 0.46 9.39
C PHE A 81 -7.19 0.75 10.74
N TYR A 82 -7.86 1.89 10.86
CA TYR A 82 -8.63 2.25 12.06
C TYR A 82 -10.09 1.80 12.02
N ARG A 83 -10.51 1.07 10.98
CA ARG A 83 -11.90 0.61 10.77
C ARG A 83 -12.94 1.74 10.75
N THR A 84 -12.54 2.91 10.26
CA THR A 84 -13.40 4.10 10.09
C THR A 84 -13.62 4.46 8.62
N CYS A 85 -13.14 3.66 7.68
CA CYS A 85 -13.40 3.85 6.26
C CYS A 85 -14.87 3.57 5.90
N THR A 86 -15.36 4.24 4.85
CA THR A 86 -16.69 4.02 4.26
C THR A 86 -16.66 3.11 3.03
N HIS A 87 -15.51 2.51 2.73
CA HIS A 87 -15.36 1.58 1.61
C HIS A 87 -16.06 0.26 1.90
N THR A 88 -16.69 -0.33 0.87
CA THR A 88 -17.30 -1.65 0.98
C THR A 88 -16.20 -2.72 1.00
N PRO A 89 -16.02 -3.51 2.07
CA PRO A 89 -15.00 -4.57 2.09
C PRO A 89 -15.30 -5.59 0.98
N VAL A 90 -14.31 -5.91 0.13
CA VAL A 90 -14.41 -7.14 -0.67
C VAL A 90 -14.40 -8.29 0.33
N GLN A 91 -15.44 -9.12 0.31
CA GLN A 91 -15.42 -10.39 1.02
C GLN A 91 -14.24 -11.20 0.46
N GLN A 92 -13.12 -11.20 1.16
CA GLN A 92 -12.07 -12.16 0.90
C GLN A 92 -12.62 -13.49 1.37
N GLU A 93 -12.95 -14.39 0.43
CA GLU A 93 -13.32 -15.76 0.74
C GLU A 93 -12.24 -16.34 1.66
N VAL A 94 -12.63 -16.56 2.92
CA VAL A 94 -11.79 -17.28 3.88
C VAL A 94 -11.72 -18.71 3.35
N VAL A 95 -10.67 -19.03 2.61
CA VAL A 95 -10.33 -20.43 2.32
C VAL A 95 -9.81 -21.02 3.62
N SER A 96 -10.75 -21.40 4.49
CA SER A 96 -10.50 -22.30 5.60
C SER A 96 -10.00 -23.62 5.00
N ARG A 97 -8.80 -24.02 5.43
CA ARG A 97 -8.23 -25.34 5.16
C ARG A 97 -9.01 -26.43 5.87
#